data_AF-A0A953QZS1-F1
#
_entry.id   AF-A0A953QZS1-F1
#
_cell.length_a   1.000
_cell.length_b   1.000
_cell.length_c   1.000
_cell.angle_alpha   90.00
_cell.angle_beta   90.00
_cell.angle_gamma   90.00
#
_symmetry.space_group_name_H-M   'P 1'
#
loop_
_entity.id
_entity.type
_entity.pdbx_description
1 polymer ?
#
loop_
_entity_poly.entity_id
_entity_poly.type
_entity_poly.pdbx_seq_one_letter_code
_entity_poly.pdbx_strand_id
1 'polypeptide(L)'
;MTDFEDQLRRALERVEPSEDFAARVATRARRPAPWFQWRAWAAAGIAASLVMGALSFELDRRERERQQGQAARAQLIQAIQITSAQLDKINRKVQGALR
;
A
#
# COMPACT_ATOMS: atom_id res chain seq x y z
N MET A 1 16.00 56.77 20.51
CA MET A 1 16.14 55.33 20.19
C MET A 1 16.08 54.42 21.41
N THR A 2 15.84 54.93 22.63
CA THR A 2 15.87 54.15 23.88
C THR A 2 14.55 53.49 24.26
N ASP A 3 13.41 54.04 23.82
CA ASP A 3 12.07 53.58 24.25
C ASP A 3 11.78 52.12 23.91
N PHE A 4 12.19 51.65 22.72
CA PHE A 4 12.01 50.25 22.32
C PHE A 4 12.88 49.29 23.15
N GLU A 5 14.15 49.65 23.39
CA GLU A 5 15.05 48.84 24.22
C GLU A 5 14.58 48.78 25.67
N ASP A 6 14.05 49.88 26.20
CA ASP A 6 13.48 49.96 27.55
C ASP A 6 12.19 49.15 27.69
N GLN A 7 11.36 49.07 26.64
CA GLN A 7 10.18 48.22 26.60
C GLN A 7 10.57 46.73 26.50
N LEU A 8 11.56 46.40 25.68
CA LEU A 8 12.04 45.02 25.53
C LEU A 8 12.65 44.51 26.84
N ARG A 9 13.43 45.36 27.51
CA ARG A 9 14.02 45.06 28.82
C ARG A 9 12.94 44.76 29.86
N ARG A 10 11.91 45.60 29.96
CA ARG A 10 10.78 45.38 30.87
C ARG A 10 9.97 44.13 30.51
N ALA A 11 9.81 43.82 29.23
CA ALA A 11 9.08 42.63 28.80
C ALA A 11 9.84 41.32 29.06
N LEU A 12 11.19 41.38 29.08
CA LEU A 12 12.07 40.23 29.33
C LEU A 12 12.50 40.10 30.79
N GLU A 13 12.08 41.02 31.66
CA GLU A 13 12.33 40.89 33.10
C GLU A 13 11.72 39.60 33.63
N ARG A 14 12.52 38.90 34.44
CA ARG A 14 12.12 37.62 35.00
C ARG A 14 11.06 37.86 36.07
N VAL A 15 9.82 37.49 35.75
CA VAL A 15 8.72 37.43 36.71
C VAL A 15 8.67 36.03 37.31
N GLU A 16 8.74 35.96 38.63
CA GLU A 16 8.64 34.69 39.34
C GLU A 16 7.18 34.19 39.24
N PRO A 17 6.95 32.99 38.70
CA PRO A 17 5.61 32.48 38.54
C PRO A 17 4.99 32.16 39.92
N SER A 18 3.65 32.17 39.99
CA SER A 18 2.97 31.74 41.22
C SER A 18 3.24 30.26 41.52
N GLU A 19 3.21 29.86 42.79
CA GLU A 19 3.53 28.49 43.24
C GLU A 19 2.71 27.41 42.49
N ASP A 20 1.46 27.74 42.14
CA ASP A 20 0.55 26.87 41.41
C ASP A 20 0.79 26.81 39.89
N PHE A 21 1.69 27.62 39.33
CA PHE A 21 1.91 27.73 37.89
C PHE A 21 2.33 26.39 37.28
N ALA A 22 3.29 25.70 37.90
CA ALA A 22 3.76 24.41 37.44
C ALA A 22 2.63 23.36 37.43
N ALA A 23 1.79 23.34 38.47
CA ALA A 23 0.65 22.44 38.57
C ALA A 23 -0.40 22.71 37.48
N ARG A 24 -0.71 23.98 37.20
CA ARG A 24 -1.65 24.37 36.13
C ARG A 24 -1.13 23.99 34.74
N VAL A 25 0.14 24.23 34.45
CA VAL A 25 0.76 23.89 33.16
C VAL A 25 0.79 22.38 32.96
N ALA A 26 1.23 21.62 33.97
CA ALA A 26 1.23 20.16 33.92
C ALA A 26 -0.17 19.58 33.67
N THR A 27 -1.19 20.15 34.31
CA THR A 27 -2.59 19.74 34.14
C THR A 27 -3.10 20.06 32.73
N ARG A 28 -2.74 21.21 32.18
CA ARG A 28 -3.12 21.60 30.81
C ARG A 28 -2.41 20.74 29.76
N ALA A 29 -1.13 20.44 29.93
CA ALA A 29 -0.34 19.63 29.01
C ALA A 29 -0.81 18.17 28.95
N ARG A 30 -1.32 17.62 30.06
CA ARG A 30 -1.88 16.26 30.12
C ARG A 30 -3.24 16.11 29.45
N ARG A 31 -3.94 17.21 29.14
CA ARG A 31 -5.23 17.12 28.42
C ARG A 31 -4.94 16.87 26.94
N PRO A 32 -5.30 15.69 26.39
CA PRO A 32 -5.14 15.43 24.97
C PRO A 32 -6.00 16.43 24.22
N ALA A 33 -5.35 17.23 23.38
CA ALA A 33 -6.06 18.26 22.65
C ALA A 33 -6.91 17.59 21.55
N PRO A 34 -8.17 18.01 21.37
CA PRO A 34 -9.16 17.31 20.52
C PRO A 34 -8.77 17.28 19.03
N TRP A 35 -8.02 18.26 18.56
CA TRP A 35 -7.44 18.29 17.20
C TRP A 35 -6.53 17.10 16.87
N PHE A 36 -5.87 16.48 17.87
CA PHE A 36 -4.96 15.36 17.66
C PHE A 36 -5.73 14.06 17.40
N GLN A 37 -6.92 13.94 18.00
CA GLN A 37 -7.82 12.81 17.77
C GLN A 37 -8.36 12.84 16.34
N TRP A 38 -8.84 13.99 15.86
CA TRP A 38 -9.38 14.08 14.49
C TRP A 38 -8.32 13.78 13.42
N ARG A 39 -7.06 14.20 13.64
CA ARG A 39 -5.93 13.86 12.77
C ARG A 39 -5.61 12.36 12.78
N ALA A 40 -5.73 11.68 13.92
CA ALA A 40 -5.53 10.23 14.01
C ALA A 40 -6.60 9.47 13.21
N TRP A 41 -7.86 9.90 13.28
CA TRP A 41 -8.95 9.32 12.47
C TRP A 41 -8.77 9.59 10.97
N ALA A 42 -8.33 10.79 10.60
CA ALA A 42 -8.01 11.12 9.21
C ALA A 42 -6.85 10.27 8.67
N ALA A 43 -5.78 10.09 9.46
CA ALA A 43 -4.65 9.24 9.10
C ALA A 43 -5.05 7.76 8.97
N ALA A 44 -5.93 7.27 9.86
CA ALA A 44 -6.47 5.91 9.79
C ALA A 44 -7.28 5.67 8.51
N GLY A 45 -8.08 6.66 8.07
CA GLY A 45 -8.85 6.58 6.83
C GLY A 45 -7.95 6.46 5.58
N ILE A 46 -6.86 7.23 5.52
CA ILE A 46 -5.89 7.17 4.40
C ILE A 46 -5.14 5.84 4.40
N ALA A 47 -4.72 5.34 5.56
CA ALA A 47 -4.06 4.04 5.65
C ALA A 47 -4.98 2.89 5.20
N ALA A 48 -6.26 2.93 5.58
CA ALA A 48 -7.24 1.92 5.19
C ALA A 48 -7.50 1.92 3.67
N SER A 49 -7.57 3.09 3.03
CA SER A 49 -7.79 3.18 1.58
C SER A 49 -6.59 2.68 0.78
N LEU A 50 -5.36 2.92 1.25
CA LEU A 50 -4.13 2.41 0.63
C LEU A 50 -4.05 0.88 0.72
N VAL A 51 -4.39 0.29 1.87
CA VAL A 51 -4.39 -1.16 2.04
C VAL A 51 -5.47 -1.82 1.16
N MET A 52 -6.67 -1.24 1.10
CA MET A 52 -7.71 -1.72 0.18
C MET A 52 -7.27 -1.64 -1.28
N GLY A 53 -6.70 -0.50 -1.71
CA GLY A 53 -6.24 -0.32 -3.09
C GLY A 53 -5.12 -1.29 -3.48
N ALA A 54 -4.17 -1.55 -2.58
CA ALA A 54 -3.08 -2.50 -2.80
C ALA A 54 -3.59 -3.95 -2.98
N LEU A 55 -4.51 -4.39 -2.11
CA LEU A 55 -5.10 -5.73 -2.20
C LEU A 55 -5.94 -5.91 -3.48
N SER A 56 -6.67 -4.88 -3.90
CA SER A 56 -7.45 -4.93 -5.15
C SER A 56 -6.56 -5.04 -6.39
N PHE A 57 -5.39 -4.39 -6.40
CA PHE A 57 -4.48 -4.39 -7.54
C PHE A 57 -3.79 -5.76 -7.75
N GLU A 58 -3.53 -6.48 -6.66
CA GLU A 58 -2.81 -7.76 -6.70
C GLU A 58 -3.69 -8.91 -7.21
N LEU A 59 -5.00 -8.84 -6.98
CA LEU A 59 -5.97 -9.79 -7.52
C LEU A 59 -6.15 -9.66 -9.03
N ASP A 60 -6.12 -8.44 -9.57
CA ASP A 60 -6.31 -8.19 -11.01
C ASP A 60 -5.14 -8.73 -11.85
N ARG A 61 -3.91 -8.71 -11.31
CA ARG A 61 -2.74 -9.29 -12.00
C ARG A 61 -2.87 -10.79 -12.22
N ARG A 62 -3.39 -11.52 -11.22
CA ARG A 62 -3.55 -12.98 -11.33
C ARG A 62 -4.55 -13.37 -12.41
N GLU A 63 -5.59 -12.56 -12.62
CA GLU A 63 -6.60 -12.85 -13.62
C GLU A 63 -6.08 -12.64 -15.05
N ARG A 64 -5.23 -11.61 -15.25
CA ARG A 64 -4.58 -11.37 -16.55
C ARG A 64 -3.59 -12.46 -16.92
N GLU A 65 -2.81 -12.95 -15.95
CA GLU A 65 -1.88 -14.07 -16.17
C GLU A 65 -2.62 -15.37 -16.53
N ARG A 66 -3.79 -15.62 -15.93
CA ARG A 66 -4.63 -16.78 -16.27
C ARG A 66 -5.12 -16.72 -17.70
N GLN A 67 -5.58 -15.56 -18.18
CA GLN A 67 -6.09 -15.42 -19.54
C GLN A 67 -4.99 -15.66 -20.59
N GLN A 68 -3.79 -15.11 -20.36
CA GLN A 68 -2.65 -15.33 -21.25
C GLN A 68 -2.19 -16.80 -21.23
N GLY A 69 -2.17 -17.42 -20.05
CA GLY A 69 -1.83 -18.85 -19.91
C GLY A 69 -2.81 -19.78 -20.60
N GLN A 70 -4.11 -19.45 -20.61
CA GLN A 70 -5.14 -20.25 -21.27
C GLN A 70 -4.98 -20.27 -22.80
N ALA A 71 -4.69 -19.13 -23.42
CA ALA A 71 -4.46 -19.05 -24.87
C ALA A 71 -3.24 -19.88 -25.31
N ALA A 72 -2.13 -19.75 -24.57
CA ALA A 72 -0.93 -20.56 -24.83
C ALA A 72 -1.19 -22.07 -24.64
N ARG A 73 -1.96 -22.43 -23.61
CA ARG A 73 -2.35 -23.83 -23.35
C ARG A 73 -3.21 -24.40 -24.48
N ALA A 74 -4.15 -23.63 -25.02
CA ALA A 74 -4.98 -24.06 -26.13
C ALA A 74 -4.15 -24.36 -27.39
N GLN A 75 -3.21 -23.49 -27.74
CA GLN A 75 -2.29 -23.70 -28.85
C GLN A 75 -1.40 -24.94 -28.65
N LEU A 76 -0.89 -25.15 -27.43
CA LEU A 76 -0.09 -26.32 -27.10
C LEU A 76 -0.88 -27.62 -27.28
N ILE A 77 -2.12 -27.66 -26.78
CA ILE A 77 -2.99 -28.84 -26.91
C ILE A 77 -3.23 -29.17 -28.39
N GLN A 78 -3.47 -28.15 -29.22
CA GLN A 78 -3.68 -28.33 -30.65
C GLN A 78 -2.42 -28.87 -31.34
N ALA A 79 -1.25 -28.32 -31.02
CA ALA A 79 0.02 -28.80 -31.57
C ALA A 79 0.29 -30.27 -31.21
N ILE A 80 -0.01 -30.67 -29.97
CA ILE A 80 0.14 -32.06 -29.52
C ILE A 80 -0.81 -33.00 -30.29
N GLN A 81 -2.06 -32.58 -30.53
CA GLN A 81 -3.03 -33.38 -31.31
C GLN A 81 -2.61 -33.57 -32.76
N ILE A 82 -2.07 -32.52 -33.39
CA ILE A 82 -1.53 -32.62 -34.76
C ILE A 82 -0.34 -33.57 -34.77
N THR A 83 0.56 -33.43 -33.81
CA THR A 83 1.76 -34.27 -33.70
C THR A 83 1.40 -35.73 -33.48
N SER A 84 0.43 -36.03 -32.61
CA SER A 84 -0.01 -37.40 -32.37
C SER A 84 -0.65 -38.02 -33.61
N ALA A 85 -1.48 -37.27 -34.35
CA ALA A 85 -2.04 -37.72 -35.61
C ALA A 85 -0.96 -38.01 -36.68
N GLN A 86 0.09 -37.18 -36.73
CA GLN A 86 1.22 -37.37 -37.64
C GLN A 86 2.04 -38.62 -37.27
N LEU A 87 2.29 -38.81 -35.97
CA LEU A 87 3.03 -39.96 -35.44
C LEU A 87 2.29 -41.28 -35.74
N ASP A 88 0.97 -41.27 -35.58
CA ASP A 88 0.11 -42.43 -35.83
C ASP A 88 0.05 -42.79 -37.33
N LYS A 89 0.13 -41.78 -38.21
CA LYS A 89 0.25 -41.97 -39.66
C LYS A 89 1.60 -42.58 -40.06
N ILE A 90 2.69 -42.14 -39.43
CA ILE A 90 4.03 -42.70 -39.64
C ILE A 90 4.08 -44.14 -39.14
N ASN A 91 3.56 -44.41 -37.94
CA ASN A 91 3.53 -45.74 -37.37
C ASN A 91 2.78 -46.74 -38.27
N ARG A 92 1.62 -46.34 -38.80
CA ARG A 92 0.85 -47.14 -39.76
C ARG A 92 1.62 -47.42 -41.05
N LYS A 93 2.37 -46.46 -41.58
CA LYS A 93 3.21 -46.66 -42.78
C LYS A 93 4.37 -47.62 -42.51
N VAL A 94 5.04 -47.50 -41.37
CA VAL A 94 6.14 -48.39 -41.00
C VAL A 94 5.63 -49.81 -40.77
N GLN A 95 4.52 -49.99 -40.06
CA GLN A 95 3.91 -51.31 -39.85
C GLN A 95 3.38 -51.93 -41.15
N GLY A 96 2.85 -51.12 -42.07
CA GLY A 96 2.40 -51.58 -43.39
C GLY A 96 3.53 -51.91 -44.36
N ALA A 97 4.72 -51.30 -44.20
CA ALA A 97 5.90 -51.58 -45.01
C ALA A 97 6.77 -52.75 -44.48
N LEU A 98 6.50 -53.22 -43.26
CA LEU A 98 7.15 -54.37 -42.63
C LEU A 98 6.36 -55.69 -42.80
N ARG A 99 5.32 -55.69 -43.64
CA ARG A 99 4.63 -56.88 -44.15
C ARG A 99 4.86 -57.01 -45.64
#